data_AF-A0A1H4CEQ2-F1
#
_entry.id   AF-A0A1H4CEQ2-F1
#
_cell.length_a   1.000
_cell.length_b   1.000
_cell.length_c   1.000
_cell.angle_alpha   90.00
_cell.angle_beta   90.00
_cell.angle_gamma   90.00
#
_symmetry.space_group_name_H-M   'P 1'
#
loop_
_entity.id
_entity.type
_entity.pdbx_description
1 polymer ?
#
loop_
_entity_poly.entity_id
_entity_poly.type
_entity_poly.pdbx_seq_one_letter_code
_entity_poly.pdbx_strand_id
1 'polypeptide(L)'
;MFAPVIKAHILATTCLYKCKNVRLVFMTKHKVWFLVVMMLMISICYRVYLSDRYSNADARILNHVKFKGEIISLNISGNHAYGIIGIAVSTTNKSEYVATVQSVQFPYSLSQGYAEFYGYVPVETKIGFNIELDSDKGIMRIYDNGRLVKETNVAVSMERRNIEFVRQHSKFRFINPK
;
A
#
# COMPACT_ATOMS: atom_id res chain seq x y z
N MET A 1 24.17 95.70 -7.78
CA MET A 1 25.64 95.74 -7.65
C MET A 1 26.01 95.21 -6.27
N PHE A 2 26.20 93.89 -6.14
CA PHE A 2 26.90 93.19 -5.05
C PHE A 2 27.02 91.72 -5.51
N ALA A 3 28.25 91.26 -5.73
CA ALA A 3 28.64 89.85 -5.66
C ALA A 3 29.38 89.66 -4.30
N PRO A 4 29.98 88.50 -3.91
CA PRO A 4 30.04 87.14 -4.51
C PRO A 4 29.96 85.98 -3.46
N VAL A 5 30.42 84.76 -3.87
CA VAL A 5 30.93 83.59 -3.08
C VAL A 5 29.83 82.63 -2.57
N ILE A 6 29.82 81.29 -2.78
CA ILE A 6 30.78 80.20 -2.49
C ILE A 6 30.36 78.97 -3.35
N LYS A 7 31.18 78.47 -4.30
CA LYS A 7 32.17 77.37 -4.20
C LYS A 7 31.66 75.99 -3.71
N ALA A 8 31.90 74.98 -4.55
CA ALA A 8 32.10 73.55 -4.23
C ALA A 8 30.90 72.70 -3.79
N HIS A 9 30.42 71.80 -4.65
CA HIS A 9 30.88 70.40 -4.60
C HIS A 9 30.30 69.59 -5.78
N ILE A 10 31.19 69.27 -6.72
CA ILE A 10 31.12 68.08 -7.56
C ILE A 10 31.43 66.88 -6.65
N LEU A 11 30.87 65.71 -7.00
CA LEU A 11 31.04 64.35 -6.44
C LEU A 11 29.99 63.88 -5.43
N ALA A 12 28.97 63.19 -5.95
CA ALA A 12 28.41 61.95 -5.38
C ALA A 12 27.54 61.27 -6.46
N THR A 13 28.10 60.89 -7.61
CA THR A 13 28.41 59.48 -7.90
C THR A 13 27.55 58.49 -7.11
N THR A 14 26.54 57.95 -7.80
CA THR A 14 26.35 56.50 -7.97
C THR A 14 26.72 55.63 -6.78
N CYS A 15 25.81 55.45 -5.83
CA CYS A 15 25.75 54.22 -5.07
C CYS A 15 24.44 54.21 -4.28
N LEU A 16 23.45 53.42 -4.69
CA LEU A 16 22.46 52.81 -3.80
C LEU A 16 21.58 51.79 -4.57
N TYR A 17 22.17 51.03 -5.50
CA TYR A 17 21.68 49.67 -5.78
C TYR A 17 22.09 48.80 -4.58
N LYS A 18 21.36 48.94 -3.49
CA LYS A 18 21.52 48.10 -2.30
C LYS A 18 20.87 46.75 -2.61
N CYS A 19 21.61 45.97 -3.39
CA CYS A 19 21.39 44.56 -3.66
C CYS A 19 21.20 43.87 -2.30
N LYS A 20 19.95 43.59 -1.94
CA LYS A 20 19.60 42.86 -0.73
C LYS A 20 19.98 41.41 -1.02
N ASN A 21 21.21 41.10 -0.62
CA ASN A 21 21.77 39.77 -0.48
C ASN A 21 20.68 38.72 -0.27
N VAL A 22 20.40 37.93 -1.31
CA VAL A 22 19.93 36.57 -1.14
C VAL A 22 21.07 35.88 -0.40
N ARG A 23 21.01 35.90 0.93
CA ARG A 23 21.87 35.08 1.79
C ARG A 23 21.49 33.64 1.48
N LEU A 24 22.11 33.09 0.44
CA LEU A 24 22.26 31.66 0.29
C LEU A 24 22.99 31.22 1.56
N VAL A 25 22.26 30.70 2.53
CA VAL A 25 22.82 30.20 3.78
C VAL A 25 23.77 29.09 3.37
N PHE A 26 25.07 29.40 3.32
CA PHE A 26 26.12 28.42 3.20
C PHE A 26 26.01 27.53 4.44
N MET A 27 25.19 26.49 4.36
CA MET A 27 25.17 25.45 5.36
C MET A 27 26.57 24.87 5.39
N THR A 28 27.27 25.03 6.52
CA THR A 28 28.58 24.44 6.71
C THR A 28 28.50 22.95 6.37
N LYS A 29 29.50 22.41 5.67
CA LYS A 29 29.49 21.04 5.12
C LYS A 29 29.03 19.98 6.15
N HIS A 30 29.36 20.19 7.43
CA HIS A 30 28.94 19.36 8.56
C HIS A 30 27.42 19.36 8.81
N LYS A 31 26.73 20.49 8.66
CA LYS A 31 25.26 20.59 8.83
C LYS A 31 24.51 19.89 7.70
N VAL A 32 25.01 19.97 6.48
CA VAL A 32 24.43 19.24 5.33
C VAL A 32 24.58 17.74 5.54
N TRP A 33 25.77 17.28 5.95
CA TRP A 33 26.01 15.86 6.22
C TRP A 33 25.14 15.32 7.35
N PHE A 34 24.98 16.08 8.45
CA PHE A 34 24.06 15.74 9.54
C PHE A 34 22.62 15.54 9.06
N LEU A 35 22.10 16.46 8.22
CA LEU A 35 20.75 16.32 7.67
C LEU A 35 20.58 15.07 6.80
N VAL A 36 21.60 14.72 6.00
CA VAL A 36 21.59 13.52 5.15
C VAL A 36 21.55 12.26 6.02
N VAL A 37 22.40 12.17 7.05
CA VAL A 37 22.38 11.03 7.99
C VAL A 37 21.04 10.94 8.72
N MET A 38 20.49 12.06 9.16
CA MET A 38 19.19 12.10 9.83
C MET A 38 18.06 11.60 8.92
N MET A 39 18.01 12.05 7.65
CA MET A 39 17.04 11.58 6.65
C MET A 39 17.17 10.07 6.40
N LEU A 40 18.41 9.57 6.34
CA LEU A 40 18.69 8.15 6.16
C LEU A 40 18.22 7.32 7.36
N MET A 41 18.48 7.79 8.58
CA MET A 41 17.99 7.16 9.81
C MET A 41 16.46 7.13 9.87
N ILE A 42 15.78 8.24 9.56
CA ILE A 42 14.31 8.30 9.52
C ILE A 42 13.77 7.29 8.48
N SER A 43 14.39 7.21 7.30
CA SER A 43 14.01 6.25 6.26
C SER A 43 14.19 4.80 6.74
N ILE A 44 15.27 4.47 7.43
CA ILE A 44 15.50 3.14 7.99
C ILE A 44 14.45 2.82 9.06
N CYS A 45 14.23 3.72 10.02
CA CYS A 45 13.21 3.55 11.06
C CYS A 45 11.81 3.35 10.46
N TYR A 46 11.46 4.11 9.43
CA TYR A 46 10.20 3.95 8.71
C TYR A 46 10.06 2.58 8.05
N ARG A 47 11.11 2.07 7.41
CA ARG A 47 11.10 0.73 6.80
C ARG A 47 10.99 -0.39 7.84
N VAL A 48 11.73 -0.29 8.95
CA VAL A 48 11.64 -1.27 10.06
C VAL A 48 10.22 -1.29 10.62
N TYR A 49 9.63 -0.12 10.87
CA TYR A 49 8.26 0.01 11.35
C TYR A 49 7.23 -0.63 10.41
N LEU A 50 7.36 -0.37 9.09
CA LEU A 50 6.46 -0.93 8.09
C LEU A 50 6.61 -2.45 7.97
N SER A 51 7.85 -2.96 8.03
CA SER A 51 8.13 -4.40 8.00
C SER A 51 7.54 -5.13 9.20
N ASP A 52 7.64 -4.55 10.40
CA ASP A 52 7.06 -5.12 11.61
C ASP A 52 5.54 -5.18 11.53
N ARG A 53 4.89 -4.10 11.06
CA ARG A 53 3.46 -4.09 10.77
C ARG A 53 3.07 -5.21 9.81
N TYR A 54 3.84 -5.41 8.74
CA TYR A 54 3.57 -6.43 7.72
C TYR A 54 3.69 -7.84 8.30
N SER A 55 4.79 -8.13 8.99
CA SER A 55 5.01 -9.42 9.67
C SER A 55 3.89 -9.74 10.67
N ASN A 56 3.52 -8.77 11.51
CA ASN A 56 2.45 -8.93 12.49
C ASN A 56 1.07 -9.15 11.84
N ALA A 57 0.82 -8.55 10.67
CA ALA A 57 -0.42 -8.76 9.93
C ALA A 57 -0.45 -10.12 9.22
N ASP A 58 0.63 -10.52 8.56
CA ASP A 58 0.76 -11.82 7.90
C ASP A 58 0.68 -12.97 8.92
N ALA A 59 1.23 -12.81 10.13
CA ALA A 59 1.09 -13.79 11.21
C ALA A 59 -0.39 -14.07 11.55
N ARG A 60 -1.29 -13.10 11.36
CA ARG A 60 -2.73 -13.28 11.63
C ARG A 60 -3.45 -14.06 10.52
N ILE A 61 -2.81 -14.30 9.37
CA ILE A 61 -3.31 -15.21 8.33
C ILE A 61 -3.27 -16.66 8.82
N LEU A 62 -2.33 -17.02 9.72
CA LEU A 62 -2.20 -18.34 10.32
C LEU A 62 -3.34 -18.60 11.32
N ASN A 63 -4.57 -18.70 10.82
CA ASN A 63 -5.80 -18.76 11.61
C ASN A 63 -6.59 -20.06 11.38
N HIS A 64 -5.94 -21.10 10.84
CA HIS A 64 -6.50 -22.42 10.60
C HIS A 64 -7.76 -22.40 9.74
N VAL A 65 -7.87 -21.51 8.76
CA VAL A 65 -8.94 -21.53 7.75
C VAL A 65 -8.49 -22.36 6.56
N LYS A 66 -9.28 -23.39 6.25
CA LYS A 66 -9.09 -24.22 5.07
C LYS A 66 -10.42 -24.36 4.37
N PHE A 67 -10.44 -24.14 3.06
CA PHE A 67 -11.63 -24.36 2.27
C PHE A 67 -11.31 -24.73 0.84
N LYS A 68 -12.26 -25.41 0.21
CA LYS A 68 -12.25 -25.82 -1.19
C LYS A 68 -13.55 -25.40 -1.84
N GLY A 69 -13.51 -25.15 -3.14
CA GLY A 69 -14.68 -24.72 -3.88
C GLY A 69 -14.40 -24.42 -5.34
N GLU A 70 -15.44 -24.01 -6.05
CA GLU A 70 -15.38 -23.64 -7.46
C GLU A 70 -15.39 -22.11 -7.60
N ILE A 71 -14.60 -21.57 -8.53
CA ILE A 71 -14.61 -20.16 -8.87
C ILE A 71 -15.88 -19.84 -9.64
N ILE A 72 -16.75 -19.02 -9.06
CA ILE A 72 -18.03 -18.61 -9.68
C ILE A 72 -18.00 -17.16 -10.19
N SER A 73 -17.01 -16.36 -9.78
CA SER A 73 -16.85 -15.00 -10.28
C SER A 73 -15.40 -14.52 -10.17
N LEU A 74 -15.00 -13.68 -11.13
CA LEU A 74 -13.70 -13.00 -11.14
C LEU A 74 -13.92 -11.51 -11.38
N ASN A 75 -13.38 -10.67 -10.50
CA ASN A 75 -13.34 -9.23 -10.69
C ASN A 75 -11.90 -8.74 -10.50
N ILE A 76 -11.23 -8.45 -11.60
CA ILE A 76 -9.81 -8.09 -11.60
C ILE A 76 -9.70 -6.58 -11.79
N SER A 77 -8.98 -5.91 -10.90
CA SER A 77 -8.68 -4.49 -11.05
C SER A 77 -7.72 -4.27 -12.23
N GLY A 78 -7.83 -3.12 -12.89
CA GLY A 78 -6.89 -2.72 -13.95
C GLY A 78 -5.47 -2.44 -13.44
N ASN A 79 -5.20 -2.57 -12.13
CA ASN A 79 -3.93 -2.27 -11.49
C ASN A 79 -3.25 -3.57 -11.04
N HIS A 80 -2.19 -3.98 -11.74
CA HIS A 80 -1.31 -5.11 -11.38
C HIS A 80 -2.02 -6.47 -11.13
N ALA A 81 -3.15 -6.74 -11.79
CA ALA A 81 -3.89 -8.01 -11.68
C ALA A 81 -4.36 -8.37 -10.25
N TYR A 82 -4.45 -7.39 -9.35
CA TYR A 82 -5.11 -7.59 -8.06
C TYR A 82 -6.62 -7.70 -8.27
N GLY A 83 -7.29 -8.66 -7.63
CA GLY A 83 -8.68 -8.96 -7.90
C GLY A 83 -9.41 -9.64 -6.74
N ILE A 84 -10.71 -9.81 -6.93
CA ILE A 84 -11.62 -10.57 -6.08
C ILE A 84 -12.00 -11.84 -6.84
N ILE A 85 -11.77 -12.99 -6.22
CA ILE A 85 -12.24 -14.30 -6.68
C ILE A 85 -13.40 -14.69 -5.78
N GLY A 86 -14.59 -14.85 -6.35
CA GLY A 86 -15.76 -15.38 -5.65
C GLY A 86 -15.84 -16.90 -5.82
N ILE A 87 -16.06 -17.61 -4.73
CA ILE A 87 -15.92 -19.06 -4.63
C ILE A 87 -17.20 -19.64 -4.03
N ALA A 88 -17.80 -20.62 -4.72
CA ALA A 88 -18.80 -21.51 -4.15
C ALA A 88 -18.09 -22.60 -3.34
N VAL A 89 -18.23 -22.54 -2.02
CA VAL A 89 -17.49 -23.41 -1.08
C VAL A 89 -18.16 -24.77 -0.99
N SER A 90 -17.41 -25.82 -1.33
CA SER A 90 -17.84 -27.22 -1.25
C SER A 90 -17.41 -27.88 0.06
N THR A 91 -16.27 -27.46 0.62
CA THR A 91 -15.75 -28.01 1.88
C THR A 91 -15.03 -26.92 2.63
N THR A 92 -15.25 -26.83 3.93
CA THR A 92 -14.50 -25.92 4.81
C THR A 92 -14.46 -26.45 6.23
N ASN A 93 -13.42 -26.07 6.98
CA ASN A 93 -13.32 -26.35 8.40
C ASN A 93 -13.90 -25.22 9.30
N LYS A 94 -14.31 -24.09 8.72
CA LYS A 94 -15.01 -23.00 9.44
C LYS A 94 -16.23 -22.56 8.63
N SER A 95 -17.38 -22.39 9.27
CA SER A 95 -18.59 -21.94 8.55
C SER A 95 -18.52 -20.47 8.17
N GLU A 96 -17.84 -19.66 8.97
CA GLU A 96 -17.77 -18.20 8.81
C GLU A 96 -16.39 -17.67 9.20
N TYR A 97 -15.93 -16.68 8.45
CA TYR A 97 -14.74 -15.91 8.75
C TYR A 97 -14.79 -14.55 8.05
N VAL A 98 -14.87 -13.47 8.82
CA VAL A 98 -14.76 -12.10 8.31
C VAL A 98 -13.74 -11.38 9.17
N ALA A 99 -12.59 -11.07 8.58
CA ALA A 99 -11.55 -10.34 9.28
C ALA A 99 -11.80 -8.83 9.20
N THR A 100 -11.93 -8.19 10.35
CA THR A 100 -12.05 -6.74 10.48
C THR A 100 -10.75 -6.14 11.01
N VAL A 101 -9.95 -5.58 10.09
CA VAL A 101 -8.78 -4.75 10.47
C VAL A 101 -8.79 -3.50 9.59
N GLN A 102 -8.97 -2.32 10.20
CA GLN A 102 -9.22 -1.06 9.47
C GLN A 102 -8.15 -0.71 8.41
N SER A 103 -6.89 -1.06 8.67
CA SER A 103 -5.75 -0.64 7.86
C SER A 103 -5.13 -1.76 7.02
N VAL A 104 -5.68 -2.97 7.05
CA VAL A 104 -5.12 -4.15 6.38
C VAL A 104 -6.24 -4.94 5.74
N GLN A 105 -6.12 -5.21 4.44
CA GLN A 105 -7.02 -6.13 3.77
C GLN A 105 -6.56 -7.56 4.03
N PHE A 106 -7.39 -8.30 4.76
CA PHE A 106 -7.22 -9.75 4.87
C PHE A 106 -7.49 -10.42 3.53
N PRO A 107 -6.78 -11.51 3.20
CA PRO A 107 -6.81 -12.08 1.85
C PRO A 107 -8.04 -12.93 1.56
N TYR A 108 -8.94 -13.15 2.52
CA TYR A 108 -10.20 -13.84 2.26
C TYR A 108 -11.30 -13.51 3.26
N SER A 109 -12.54 -13.82 2.87
CA SER A 109 -13.72 -13.82 3.72
C SER A 109 -14.62 -15.00 3.35
N LEU A 110 -15.35 -15.53 4.32
CA LEU A 110 -16.14 -16.75 4.20
C LEU A 110 -17.45 -16.59 4.96
N SER A 111 -18.57 -16.92 4.34
CA SER A 111 -19.87 -17.02 5.00
C SER A 111 -20.81 -17.89 4.18
N GLN A 112 -21.55 -18.78 4.86
CA GLN A 112 -22.72 -19.49 4.29
C GLN A 112 -22.48 -20.14 2.92
N GLY A 113 -21.37 -20.89 2.76
CA GLY A 113 -21.08 -21.60 1.51
C GLY A 113 -20.54 -20.72 0.39
N TYR A 114 -20.27 -19.44 0.66
CA TYR A 114 -19.60 -18.52 -0.25
C TYR A 114 -18.33 -17.96 0.38
N ALA A 115 -17.27 -17.86 -0.42
CA ALA A 115 -16.04 -17.20 -0.02
C ALA A 115 -15.60 -16.18 -1.06
N GLU A 116 -14.87 -15.17 -0.62
CA GLU A 116 -14.09 -14.29 -1.47
C GLU A 116 -12.62 -14.40 -1.10
N PHE A 117 -11.77 -14.53 -2.12
CA PHE A 117 -10.33 -14.33 -2.01
C PHE A 117 -9.95 -12.99 -2.63
N TYR A 118 -9.07 -12.26 -1.96
CA TYR A 118 -8.59 -10.94 -2.37
C TYR A 118 -7.07 -11.00 -2.54
N GLY A 119 -6.60 -10.88 -3.78
CA GLY A 119 -5.19 -11.06 -4.06
C GLY A 119 -4.86 -10.92 -5.53
N TYR A 120 -3.60 -11.20 -5.87
CA TYR A 120 -3.18 -11.26 -7.26
C TYR A 120 -3.77 -12.48 -7.94
N VAL A 121 -4.54 -12.25 -9.01
CA VAL A 121 -5.22 -13.29 -9.77
C VAL A 121 -4.33 -13.70 -10.96
N PRO A 122 -3.85 -14.94 -11.04
CA PRO A 122 -3.10 -15.44 -12.19
C PRO A 122 -3.92 -15.34 -13.47
N VAL A 123 -3.29 -14.99 -14.59
CA VAL A 123 -3.95 -14.77 -15.90
C VAL A 123 -4.66 -16.03 -16.40
N GLU A 124 -4.17 -17.20 -16.01
CA GLU A 124 -4.72 -18.50 -16.40
C GLU A 124 -5.99 -18.89 -15.63
N THR A 125 -6.36 -18.13 -14.59
CA THR A 125 -7.51 -18.41 -13.73
C THR A 125 -8.82 -18.17 -14.47
N LYS A 126 -9.75 -19.13 -14.40
CA LYS A 126 -11.05 -19.05 -15.06
C LYS A 126 -12.19 -19.45 -14.11
N ILE A 127 -13.39 -18.94 -14.41
CA ILE A 127 -14.63 -19.41 -13.79
C ILE A 127 -14.80 -20.91 -14.10
N GLY A 128 -15.27 -21.69 -13.12
CA GLY A 128 -15.38 -23.14 -13.18
C GLY A 128 -14.13 -23.89 -12.68
N PHE A 129 -13.02 -23.21 -12.42
CA PHE A 129 -11.85 -23.85 -11.82
C PHE A 129 -12.08 -24.14 -10.34
N ASN A 130 -11.47 -25.21 -9.85
CA ASN A 130 -11.51 -25.56 -8.44
C ASN A 130 -10.36 -24.87 -7.71
N ILE A 131 -10.59 -24.49 -6.46
CA ILE A 131 -9.55 -23.95 -5.59
C ILE A 131 -9.46 -24.71 -4.28
N GLU A 132 -8.28 -24.64 -3.69
CA GLU A 132 -8.01 -25.07 -2.32
C GLU A 132 -7.15 -24.01 -1.64
N LEU A 133 -7.68 -23.41 -0.57
CA LEU A 133 -6.97 -22.46 0.27
C LEU A 133 -6.60 -23.12 1.59
N ASP A 134 -5.32 -22.97 1.99
CA ASP A 134 -4.81 -23.39 3.29
C ASP A 134 -4.07 -22.21 3.94
N SER A 135 -4.72 -21.56 4.90
CA SER A 135 -4.20 -20.37 5.56
C SER A 135 -2.91 -20.62 6.33
N ASP A 136 -2.77 -21.82 6.91
CA ASP A 136 -1.60 -22.19 7.73
C ASP A 136 -0.35 -22.38 6.89
N LYS A 137 -0.54 -22.71 5.61
CA LYS A 137 0.53 -22.78 4.62
C LYS A 137 0.72 -21.46 3.86
N GLY A 138 -0.20 -20.51 4.01
CA GLY A 138 -0.16 -19.23 3.29
C GLY A 138 -0.31 -19.39 1.78
N ILE A 139 -1.07 -20.38 1.31
CA ILE A 139 -1.19 -20.69 -0.12
C ILE A 139 -2.62 -20.97 -0.57
N MET A 140 -2.87 -20.67 -1.84
CA MET A 140 -4.05 -21.06 -2.59
C MET A 140 -3.62 -21.80 -3.84
N ARG A 141 -4.21 -22.97 -4.07
CA ARG A 141 -4.00 -23.78 -5.27
C ARG A 141 -5.23 -23.68 -6.15
N ILE A 142 -5.00 -23.59 -7.45
CA ILE A 142 -6.04 -23.50 -8.48
C ILE A 142 -5.89 -24.72 -9.40
N TYR A 143 -7.01 -25.40 -9.65
CA TYR A 143 -7.09 -26.64 -10.40
C TYR A 143 -8.08 -26.52 -11.55
N ASP A 144 -7.72 -27.11 -12.69
CA ASP A 144 -8.60 -27.34 -13.83
C ASP A 144 -8.79 -28.85 -13.97
N ASN A 145 -10.02 -29.33 -13.78
CA ASN A 145 -10.37 -30.74 -13.87
C ASN A 145 -9.41 -31.68 -13.10
N GLY A 146 -9.00 -31.28 -11.89
CA GLY A 146 -8.10 -32.04 -11.02
C GLY A 146 -6.61 -31.84 -11.28
N ARG A 147 -6.22 -31.14 -12.36
CA ARG A 147 -4.83 -30.77 -12.64
C ARG A 147 -4.48 -29.44 -11.99
N LEU A 148 -3.39 -29.39 -11.23
CA LEU A 148 -2.87 -28.14 -10.68
C LEU A 148 -2.43 -27.20 -11.81
N VAL A 149 -3.07 -26.03 -11.88
CA VAL A 149 -2.75 -24.97 -12.85
C VAL A 149 -1.77 -23.99 -12.22
N LYS A 150 -2.04 -23.58 -10.97
CA LYS A 150 -1.23 -22.57 -10.29
C LYS A 150 -1.30 -22.73 -8.77
N GLU A 151 -0.19 -22.40 -8.12
CA GLU A 151 -0.13 -22.13 -6.69
C GLU A 151 0.23 -20.64 -6.51
N THR A 152 -0.48 -19.95 -5.63
CA THR A 152 -0.26 -18.54 -5.30
C THR A 152 -0.23 -18.33 -3.80
N ASN A 153 0.49 -17.30 -3.37
CA ASN A 153 0.57 -16.93 -1.96
C ASN A 153 -0.72 -16.26 -1.50
N VAL A 154 -1.07 -16.51 -0.25
CA VAL A 154 -2.15 -15.89 0.50
C VAL A 154 -1.49 -14.94 1.50
N ALA A 155 -1.52 -13.65 1.20
CA ALA A 155 -0.82 -12.61 1.97
C ALA A 155 -1.72 -11.39 2.18
N VAL A 156 -1.54 -10.65 3.27
CA VAL A 156 -2.34 -9.44 3.51
C VAL A 156 -1.96 -8.34 2.51
N SER A 157 -2.91 -7.49 2.16
CA SER A 157 -2.62 -6.28 1.38
C SER A 157 -2.72 -5.02 2.25
N MET A 158 -1.66 -4.22 2.23
CA MET A 158 -1.61 -2.89 2.85
C MET A 158 -1.71 -1.77 1.82
N GLU A 159 -1.76 -2.09 0.53
CA GLU A 159 -1.85 -1.08 -0.52
C GLU A 159 -3.25 -0.46 -0.53
N ARG A 160 -3.29 0.87 -0.40
CA ARG A 160 -4.54 1.62 -0.34
C ARG A 160 -5.48 1.35 -1.53
N ARG A 161 -4.94 1.27 -2.75
CA ARG A 161 -5.72 1.00 -3.96
C ARG A 161 -6.39 -0.37 -3.93
N ASN A 162 -5.70 -1.38 -3.40
CA ASN A 162 -6.23 -2.73 -3.28
C ASN A 162 -7.33 -2.79 -2.20
N ILE A 163 -7.11 -2.13 -1.07
CA ILE A 163 -8.10 -2.00 0.00
C ILE A 163 -9.36 -1.30 -0.50
N GLU A 164 -9.21 -0.18 -1.23
CA GLU A 164 -10.32 0.58 -1.80
C GLU A 164 -11.09 -0.24 -2.84
N PHE A 165 -10.38 -0.95 -3.72
CA PHE A 165 -11.00 -1.85 -4.70
C PHE A 165 -11.84 -2.94 -4.02
N VAL A 166 -11.31 -3.62 -3.00
CA VAL A 166 -12.06 -4.65 -2.26
C VAL A 166 -13.29 -4.05 -1.57
N ARG A 167 -13.16 -2.87 -0.95
CA ARG A 167 -14.31 -2.19 -0.32
C ARG A 167 -15.43 -1.82 -1.29
N GLN A 168 -15.08 -1.48 -2.53
CA GLN A 168 -16.05 -1.07 -3.55
C GLN A 168 -16.73 -2.25 -4.24
N HIS A 169 -16.05 -3.40 -4.32
CA HIS A 169 -16.49 -4.51 -5.17
C HIS A 169 -16.78 -5.81 -4.42
N SER A 170 -16.39 -5.95 -3.16
CA SER A 170 -16.67 -7.14 -2.35
C SER A 170 -18.16 -7.25 -2.01
N LYS A 171 -18.67 -8.48 -1.97
CA LYS A 171 -20.02 -8.74 -1.43
C LYS A 171 -20.03 -8.75 0.10
N PHE A 172 -18.88 -8.92 0.74
CA PHE A 172 -18.74 -8.82 2.19
C PHE A 172 -18.72 -7.35 2.60
N ARG A 173 -19.69 -6.95 3.43
CA ARG A 173 -19.74 -5.59 3.96
C ARG A 173 -18.77 -5.46 5.13
N PHE A 174 -17.69 -4.71 4.94
CA PHE A 174 -16.80 -4.33 6.02
C PHE A 174 -17.40 -3.14 6.79
N ILE A 175 -17.71 -3.34 8.07
CA ILE A 175 -18.20 -2.26 8.93
C ILE A 175 -17.03 -1.30 9.18
N ASN A 176 -17.15 -0.04 8.74
CA ASN A 176 -16.28 1.03 9.20
C ASN A 176 -16.56 1.27 10.68
N PRO A 177 -15.58 1.14 11.59
CA PRO A 177 -15.74 1.69 12.93
C PRO A 177 -15.90 3.21 12.77
N LYS A 178 -16.97 3.75 13.36
CA LYS A 178 -17.24 5.18 13.45
C LYS A 178 -16.09 5.92 14.14
#